data_AF-A0A839YG06-F1
#
_entry.id   AF-A0A839YG06-F1
#
_cell.length_a   1.000
_cell.length_b   1.000
_cell.length_c   1.000
_cell.angle_alpha   90.00
_cell.angle_beta   90.00
_cell.angle_gamma   90.00
#
_symmetry.space_group_name_H-M   'P 1'
#
loop_
_entity.id
_entity.type
_entity.pdbx_description
1 polymer ?
#
loop_
_entity_poly.entity_id
_entity_poly.type
_entity_poly.pdbx_seq_one_letter_code
_entity_poly.pdbx_strand_id
1 'polypeptide(L)'
;MATVCGGATGALLAALLLAACGREARDIGPSLSQTPPRGAHDPRVAYYQGNVYQVAQGGRYFGWYGCVACHGEGAPGARNLGDGRWRHGGGFDQVYAAIAQRHGALNYAARIPAEPLWQLTAYVRDLPQHTPEKRRRLAVDQVGEPQGRTWSGPVR
;
A
#
# COMPACT_ATOMS: atom_id res chain seq x y z
N MET A 1 -40.95 5.92 -36.30
CA MET A 1 -39.79 5.01 -36.16
C MET A 1 -38.80 5.67 -35.22
N ALA A 2 -38.71 5.19 -33.98
CA ALA A 2 -37.78 5.71 -32.98
C ALA A 2 -36.59 4.75 -32.90
N THR A 3 -35.45 5.18 -33.42
CA THR A 3 -34.18 4.47 -33.29
C THR A 3 -33.61 4.77 -31.91
N VAL A 4 -33.71 3.82 -30.99
CA VAL A 4 -33.08 3.92 -29.66
C VAL A 4 -31.59 3.62 -29.81
N CYS A 5 -30.73 4.63 -29.59
CA CYS A 5 -29.28 4.44 -29.42
C CYS A 5 -28.99 3.71 -28.10
N GLY A 6 -29.07 2.38 -28.08
CA GLY A 6 -28.75 1.54 -26.91
C GLY A 6 -27.28 1.10 -26.79
N GLY A 7 -26.40 1.49 -27.72
CA GLY A 7 -25.04 0.95 -27.79
C GLY A 7 -24.02 1.61 -26.86
N ALA A 8 -24.12 2.93 -26.64
CA ALA A 8 -23.09 3.69 -25.94
C ALA A 8 -23.08 3.42 -24.41
N THR A 9 -24.24 3.22 -23.81
CA THR A 9 -24.38 2.92 -22.38
C THR A 9 -23.87 1.52 -22.05
N GLY A 10 -24.16 0.52 -22.88
CA GLY A 10 -23.68 -0.85 -22.68
C GLY A 10 -22.15 -0.96 -22.78
N ALA A 11 -21.54 -0.29 -23.76
CA ALA A 11 -20.09 -0.27 -23.92
C ALA A 11 -19.36 0.48 -22.78
N LEU A 12 -19.92 1.60 -22.30
CA LEU A 12 -19.35 2.31 -21.14
C LEU A 12 -19.45 1.50 -19.85
N LEU A 13 -20.58 0.85 -19.59
CA LEU A 13 -20.76 -0.01 -18.41
C LEU A 13 -19.79 -1.20 -18.44
N ALA A 14 -19.63 -1.85 -19.59
CA ALA A 14 -18.67 -2.95 -19.74
C ALA A 14 -17.22 -2.49 -19.50
N ALA A 15 -16.83 -1.33 -20.02
CA ALA A 15 -15.49 -0.78 -19.82
C ALA A 15 -15.20 -0.42 -18.35
N LEU A 16 -16.19 0.14 -17.63
CA LEU A 16 -16.06 0.45 -16.21
C LEU A 16 -15.92 -0.82 -15.35
N LEU A 17 -16.68 -1.87 -15.65
CA LEU A 17 -16.58 -3.16 -14.95
C LEU A 17 -15.19 -3.80 -15.14
N LEU A 18 -14.66 -3.79 -16.37
CA LEU A 18 -13.32 -4.33 -16.67
C LEU A 18 -12.20 -3.55 -15.96
N ALA A 19 -12.29 -2.22 -15.89
CA ALA A 19 -11.31 -1.40 -15.20
C ALA A 19 -11.30 -1.62 -13.67
N ALA A 20 -12.45 -1.92 -13.08
CA ALA A 20 -12.55 -2.27 -11.66
C ALA A 20 -11.88 -3.62 -11.36
N CYS A 21 -12.09 -4.64 -12.19
CA CYS A 21 -11.49 -5.97 -12.00
C CYS A 21 -9.95 -5.93 -11.94
N GLY A 22 -9.31 -5.09 -12.76
CA GLY A 22 -7.85 -4.98 -12.79
C GLY A 22 -7.23 -4.48 -11.48
N ARG A 23 -7.96 -3.66 -10.71
CA ARG A 23 -7.50 -3.15 -9.42
C ARG A 23 -7.55 -4.17 -8.30
N GLU A 24 -8.41 -5.18 -8.43
CA GLU A 24 -8.65 -6.23 -7.44
C GLU A 24 -7.92 -7.54 -7.75
N ALA A 25 -7.18 -7.60 -8.86
CA ALA A 25 -6.46 -8.79 -9.30
C ALA A 25 -5.51 -9.31 -8.21
N ARG A 26 -5.62 -10.60 -7.87
CA ARG A 26 -4.75 -11.29 -6.91
C ARG A 26 -3.90 -12.30 -7.66
N ASP A 27 -2.65 -11.98 -7.92
CA ASP A 27 -1.70 -12.95 -8.48
C ASP A 27 -1.16 -13.82 -7.36
N ILE A 28 -1.64 -15.06 -7.27
CA ILE A 28 -1.11 -16.10 -6.38
C ILE A 28 -0.01 -16.84 -7.14
N GLY A 29 1.19 -16.27 -7.19
CA GLY A 29 2.33 -16.83 -7.92
C GLY A 29 3.69 -16.30 -7.46
N PRO A 30 4.81 -16.88 -7.95
CA PRO A 30 6.18 -16.54 -7.55
C PRO A 30 6.67 -15.14 -8.00
N SER A 31 5.76 -14.25 -8.43
CA SER A 31 6.04 -12.92 -8.99
C SER A 31 6.24 -11.81 -7.95
N LEU A 32 6.26 -12.15 -6.65
CA LEU A 32 6.52 -11.20 -5.57
C LEU A 32 7.94 -10.64 -5.67
N SER A 33 8.11 -9.32 -5.51
CA SER A 33 9.39 -8.63 -5.65
C SER A 33 10.38 -9.08 -4.58
N GLN A 34 11.44 -9.77 -5.03
CA GLN A 34 12.53 -10.22 -4.16
C GLN A 34 13.68 -9.21 -4.04
N THR A 35 13.60 -8.09 -4.77
CA THR A 35 14.66 -7.09 -4.84
C THR A 35 14.12 -5.68 -4.63
N PRO A 36 14.96 -4.73 -4.15
CA PRO A 36 14.60 -3.32 -4.10
C PRO A 36 14.19 -2.73 -5.47
N PRO A 37 13.47 -1.59 -5.49
CA PRO A 37 13.19 -0.85 -6.70
C PRO A 37 14.47 -0.44 -7.44
N ARG A 38 14.47 -0.56 -8.78
CA ARG A 38 15.57 -0.13 -9.65
C ARG A 38 15.53 1.38 -9.98
N GLY A 39 14.90 2.17 -9.11
CA GLY A 39 14.66 3.61 -9.28
C GLY A 39 13.19 3.98 -9.48
N ALA A 40 12.93 5.27 -9.66
CA ALA A 40 11.58 5.86 -9.70
C ALA A 40 10.65 5.29 -10.79
N HIS A 41 11.21 4.73 -11.87
CA HIS A 41 10.47 4.19 -13.01
C HIS A 41 10.49 2.66 -13.08
N ASP A 42 10.74 1.96 -11.96
CA ASP A 42 10.66 0.51 -11.96
C ASP A 42 9.24 0.05 -12.38
N PRO A 43 9.10 -0.78 -13.43
CA PRO A 43 7.79 -1.14 -13.97
C PRO A 43 6.88 -1.86 -12.95
N ARG A 44 7.47 -2.45 -11.90
CA ARG A 44 6.73 -3.11 -10.83
C ARG A 44 5.93 -2.13 -9.96
N VAL A 45 6.31 -0.84 -9.93
CA VAL A 45 5.64 0.18 -9.09
C VAL A 45 4.14 0.26 -9.36
N ALA A 46 3.73 0.17 -10.63
CA ALA A 46 2.32 0.23 -11.01
C ALA A 46 1.50 -0.91 -10.41
N TYR A 47 2.09 -2.10 -10.29
CA TYR A 47 1.44 -3.26 -9.67
C TYR A 47 1.16 -3.01 -8.19
N TYR A 48 2.10 -2.48 -7.42
CA TYR A 48 1.89 -2.25 -5.99
C TYR A 48 1.00 -1.04 -5.68
N GLN A 49 1.20 0.07 -6.38
CA GLN A 49 0.44 1.30 -6.12
C GLN A 49 -0.98 1.25 -6.69
N GLY A 50 -1.18 0.55 -7.81
CA GLY A 50 -2.47 0.47 -8.49
C GLY A 50 -3.39 -0.63 -7.98
N ASN A 51 -2.87 -1.56 -7.17
CA ASN A 51 -3.60 -2.74 -6.70
C ASN A 51 -4.08 -2.56 -5.25
N VAL A 52 -5.40 -2.63 -5.04
CA VAL A 52 -6.00 -2.39 -3.73
C VAL A 52 -5.63 -3.46 -2.72
N TYR A 53 -5.40 -4.70 -3.18
CA TYR A 53 -4.93 -5.78 -2.33
C TYR A 53 -3.51 -5.48 -1.83
N GLN A 54 -2.60 -5.06 -2.71
CA GLN A 54 -1.21 -4.76 -2.33
C GLN A 54 -1.12 -3.60 -1.32
N VAL A 55 -1.94 -2.57 -1.51
CA VAL A 55 -2.06 -1.46 -0.55
C VAL A 55 -2.63 -1.93 0.80
N ALA A 56 -3.67 -2.77 0.78
CA ALA A 56 -4.27 -3.32 2.00
C ALA A 56 -3.28 -4.20 2.78
N GLN A 57 -2.50 -5.03 2.08
CA GLN A 57 -1.40 -5.79 2.66
C GLN A 57 -0.36 -4.88 3.32
N GLY A 58 0.02 -3.78 2.65
CA GLY A 58 0.91 -2.77 3.21
C GLY A 58 0.38 -2.16 4.50
N GLY A 59 -0.93 -1.88 4.56
CA GLY A 59 -1.57 -1.40 5.79
C GLY A 59 -1.50 -2.41 6.93
N ARG A 60 -1.69 -3.69 6.65
CA ARG A 60 -1.51 -4.76 7.64
C ARG A 60 -0.08 -4.80 8.16
N TYR A 61 0.89 -4.77 7.25
CA TYR A 61 2.31 -4.77 7.59
C TYR A 61 2.74 -3.53 8.38
N PHE A 62 2.09 -2.38 8.15
CA PHE A 62 2.34 -1.16 8.92
C PHE A 62 2.05 -1.36 10.42
N GLY A 63 1.00 -2.10 10.74
CA GLY A 63 0.72 -2.56 12.11
C GLY A 63 1.74 -3.60 12.57
N TRP A 64 1.94 -4.66 11.78
CA TRP A 64 2.76 -5.81 12.18
C TRP A 64 4.23 -5.49 12.45
N TYR A 65 4.83 -4.57 11.69
CA TYR A 65 6.22 -4.16 11.87
C TYR A 65 6.38 -2.97 12.83
N GLY A 66 5.32 -2.59 13.54
CA GLY A 66 5.35 -1.61 14.62
C GLY A 66 5.45 -0.16 14.16
N CYS A 67 5.17 0.16 12.90
CA CYS A 67 5.23 1.55 12.39
C CYS A 67 4.26 2.47 13.16
N VAL A 68 3.13 1.92 13.59
CA VAL A 68 2.12 2.59 14.44
C VAL A 68 2.70 3.11 15.76
N ALA A 69 3.74 2.48 16.31
CA ALA A 69 4.32 2.89 17.59
C ALA A 69 4.90 4.31 17.56
N CYS A 70 5.38 4.77 16.40
CA CYS A 70 5.92 6.12 16.22
C CYS A 70 5.00 7.04 15.40
N HIS A 71 4.30 6.48 14.40
CA HIS A 71 3.47 7.28 13.49
C HIS A 71 1.99 7.35 13.92
N GLY A 72 1.54 6.52 14.85
CA GLY A 72 0.14 6.43 15.28
C GLY A 72 -0.76 5.75 14.24
N GLU A 73 -1.99 5.44 14.66
CA GLU A 73 -3.00 4.87 13.77
C GLU A 73 -3.44 5.91 12.73
N GLY A 74 -3.46 5.52 11.45
CA GLY A 74 -3.68 6.47 10.36
C GLY A 74 -2.51 7.43 10.10
N ALA A 75 -1.37 7.22 10.76
CA ALA A 75 -0.11 7.94 10.59
C ALA A 75 -0.07 9.47 10.85
N PRO A 76 -0.81 10.06 11.82
CA PRO A 76 -0.75 11.50 12.11
C PRO A 76 0.41 11.93 13.03
N GLY A 77 1.29 11.02 13.45
CA GLY A 77 2.28 11.21 14.51
C GLY A 77 3.42 12.20 14.20
N ALA A 78 4.53 12.12 14.96
CA ALA A 78 5.64 13.10 14.94
C ALA A 78 6.25 13.36 13.55
N ARG A 79 6.04 12.43 12.60
CA ARG A 79 6.19 12.61 11.17
C ARG A 79 4.90 12.16 10.50
N ASN A 80 3.98 13.10 10.29
CA ASN A 80 2.73 12.82 9.62
C ASN A 80 3.03 12.30 8.21
N LEU A 81 2.56 11.09 7.90
CA LEU A 81 2.77 10.47 6.58
C LEU A 81 1.55 10.69 5.66
N GLY A 82 0.44 11.17 6.20
CA GLY A 82 -0.80 11.47 5.47
C GLY A 82 -0.93 12.91 5.01
N ASP A 83 0.01 13.80 5.32
CA ASP A 83 -0.06 15.22 4.91
C ASP A 83 0.54 15.49 3.51
N GLY A 84 1.13 14.47 2.88
CA GLY A 84 1.78 14.56 1.57
C GLY A 84 3.11 15.31 1.56
N ARG A 85 3.68 15.68 2.72
CA ARG A 85 4.93 16.45 2.82
C ARG A 85 6.12 15.53 3.07
N TRP A 86 6.87 15.24 2.02
CA TRP A 86 8.02 14.31 2.08
C TRP A 86 9.34 15.01 2.37
N ARG A 87 10.01 14.63 3.47
CA ARG A 87 11.34 15.16 3.84
C ARG A 87 12.50 14.52 3.08
N HIS A 88 12.31 13.32 2.56
CA HIS A 88 13.37 12.51 1.93
C HIS A 88 13.01 12.11 0.49
N GLY A 89 12.13 12.90 -0.13
CA GLY A 89 11.58 12.59 -1.45
C GLY A 89 10.33 11.73 -1.37
N GLY A 90 9.43 11.97 -2.32
CA GLY A 90 8.10 11.34 -2.42
C GLY A 90 7.98 10.46 -3.65
N GLY A 91 9.08 9.90 -4.18
CA GLY A 91 9.10 8.82 -5.17
C GLY A 91 8.94 7.44 -4.51
N PHE A 92 8.55 6.41 -5.28
CA PHE A 92 8.35 5.07 -4.73
C PHE A 92 9.66 4.48 -4.19
N ASP A 93 10.71 4.54 -4.99
CA ASP A 93 12.08 4.16 -4.63
C ASP A 93 12.62 4.93 -3.41
N GLN A 94 12.33 6.22 -3.32
CA GLN A 94 12.73 7.07 -2.20
C GLN A 94 12.02 6.69 -0.89
N VAL A 95 10.70 6.47 -0.95
CA VAL A 95 9.92 6.02 0.22
C VAL A 95 10.35 4.61 0.63
N TYR A 96 10.57 3.71 -0.32
CA TYR A 96 11.11 2.37 -0.06
C TYR A 96 12.45 2.44 0.68
N ALA A 97 13.40 3.23 0.17
CA ALA A 97 14.71 3.42 0.79
C ALA A 97 14.58 4.05 2.19
N ALA A 98 13.67 5.02 2.37
CA ALA A 98 13.41 5.62 3.67
C ALA A 98 12.92 4.60 4.70
N ILE A 99 11.97 3.74 4.33
CA ILE A 99 11.47 2.66 5.18
C ILE A 99 12.61 1.69 5.51
N ALA A 100 13.31 1.20 4.50
CA ALA A 100 14.35 0.19 4.67
C ALA A 100 15.54 0.65 5.53
N GLN A 101 15.95 1.92 5.42
CA GLN A 101 17.27 2.37 5.92
C GLN A 101 17.22 3.44 7.02
N ARG A 102 16.13 4.20 7.18
CA ARG A 102 16.12 5.39 8.08
C ARG A 102 15.53 5.14 9.46
N HIS A 103 15.57 3.88 9.92
CA HIS A 103 15.04 3.46 11.22
C HIS A 103 16.14 2.98 12.20
N GLY A 104 17.40 3.34 11.92
CA GLY A 104 18.54 3.08 12.81
C GLY A 104 18.64 1.62 13.25
N ALA A 105 18.55 1.39 14.56
CA ALA A 105 18.66 0.06 15.18
C ALA A 105 17.56 -0.94 14.78
N LEU A 106 16.46 -0.48 14.18
CA LEU A 106 15.39 -1.37 13.70
C LEU A 106 15.80 -2.19 12.47
N ASN A 107 16.77 -1.72 11.68
CA ASN A 107 17.36 -2.41 10.54
C ASN A 107 16.32 -3.13 9.63
N TYR A 108 15.29 -2.39 9.18
CA TYR A 108 14.17 -2.98 8.45
C TYR A 108 14.58 -3.66 7.15
N ALA A 109 15.61 -3.18 6.46
CA ALA A 109 16.16 -3.84 5.26
C ALA A 109 16.56 -5.32 5.51
N ALA A 110 17.01 -5.66 6.73
CA ALA A 110 17.41 -7.02 7.09
C ALA A 110 16.26 -7.84 7.70
N ARG A 111 15.22 -7.19 8.25
CA ARG A 111 14.14 -7.85 9.01
C ARG A 111 12.84 -8.02 8.21
N ILE A 112 12.62 -7.17 7.22
CA ILE A 112 11.41 -7.15 6.40
C ILE A 112 11.79 -7.66 5.02
N PRO A 113 11.19 -8.77 4.53
CA PRO A 113 11.43 -9.24 3.17
C PRO A 113 11.07 -8.16 2.14
N ALA A 114 11.68 -8.23 0.96
CA ALA A 114 11.53 -7.20 -0.06
C ALA A 114 10.05 -6.93 -0.40
N GLU A 115 9.24 -7.98 -0.60
CA GLU A 115 7.83 -7.87 -0.95
C GLU A 115 7.00 -7.04 0.07
N PRO A 116 6.98 -7.37 1.37
CA PRO A 116 6.35 -6.50 2.37
C PRO A 116 6.89 -5.06 2.40
N LEU A 117 8.17 -4.82 2.08
CA LEU A 117 8.67 -3.44 1.93
C LEU A 117 8.03 -2.73 0.72
N TRP A 118 7.80 -3.42 -0.40
CA TRP A 118 7.05 -2.86 -1.54
C TRP A 118 5.61 -2.52 -1.16
N GLN A 119 4.94 -3.42 -0.44
CA GLN A 119 3.57 -3.22 0.03
C GLN A 119 3.46 -2.07 1.05
N LEU A 120 4.36 -2.03 2.04
CA LEU A 120 4.49 -0.92 2.98
C LEU A 120 4.70 0.41 2.24
N THR A 121 5.57 0.41 1.23
CA THR A 121 5.83 1.60 0.42
C THR A 121 4.57 2.04 -0.30
N ALA A 122 3.82 1.13 -0.93
CA ALA A 122 2.56 1.46 -1.60
C ALA A 122 1.54 2.05 -0.62
N TYR A 123 1.35 1.42 0.55
CA TYR A 123 0.48 1.92 1.60
C TYR A 123 0.87 3.31 2.09
N VAL A 124 2.15 3.52 2.41
CA VAL A 124 2.64 4.82 2.92
C VAL A 124 2.44 5.94 1.90
N ARG A 125 2.58 5.65 0.60
CA ARG A 125 2.31 6.60 -0.48
C ARG A 125 0.83 6.89 -0.69
N ASP A 126 -0.02 5.94 -0.32
CA ASP A 126 -1.47 6.02 -0.46
C ASP A 126 -2.14 6.75 0.73
N LEU A 127 -1.46 6.84 1.88
CA LEU A 127 -1.93 7.53 3.09
C LEU A 127 -2.50 8.94 2.84
N PRO A 128 -1.88 9.83 2.04
CA PRO A 128 -2.46 11.15 1.78
C PRO A 128 -3.82 11.12 1.07
N GLN A 129 -4.18 9.99 0.44
CA GLN A 129 -5.45 9.77 -0.25
C GLN A 129 -6.48 9.05 0.63
N HIS A 130 -6.19 8.83 1.91
CA HIS A 130 -7.07 8.10 2.81
C HIS A 130 -8.23 8.95 3.35
N THR A 131 -9.41 8.74 2.77
CA THR A 131 -10.67 9.24 3.34
C THR A 131 -11.04 8.47 4.63
N PRO A 132 -11.94 9.00 5.48
CA PRO A 132 -12.47 8.24 6.63
C PRO A 132 -13.08 6.88 6.23
N GLU A 133 -13.76 6.83 5.08
CA GLU A 133 -14.33 5.59 4.53
C GLU A 133 -13.25 4.58 4.16
N LYS A 134 -12.20 5.01 3.45
CA LYS A 134 -11.09 4.14 3.08
C LYS A 134 -10.34 3.59 4.30
N ARG A 135 -10.11 4.43 5.32
CA ARG A 135 -9.53 4.01 6.59
C ARG A 135 -10.38 2.97 7.31
N ARG A 136 -11.69 3.15 7.35
CA ARG A 136 -12.62 2.16 7.92
C ARG A 136 -12.54 0.83 7.20
N ARG A 137 -12.53 0.80 5.86
CA ARG A 137 -12.43 -0.45 5.09
C ARG A 137 -11.13 -1.20 5.39
N LEU A 138 -10.01 -0.49 5.36
CA LEU A 138 -8.71 -1.06 5.71
C LEU A 138 -8.65 -1.54 7.17
N ALA A 139 -9.29 -0.82 8.10
CA ALA A 139 -9.37 -1.25 9.50
C ALA A 139 -10.19 -2.53 9.64
N VAL A 140 -11.30 -2.68 8.91
CA VAL A 140 -12.11 -3.91 8.90
C VAL A 140 -11.30 -5.11 8.41
N ASP A 141 -10.48 -4.93 7.37
CA ASP A 141 -9.58 -5.98 6.89
C ASP A 141 -8.53 -6.41 7.94
N GLN A 142 -8.31 -5.61 8.98
CA GLN A 142 -7.30 -5.81 10.01
C GLN A 142 -7.87 -6.21 11.39
N VAL A 143 -9.20 -6.32 11.56
CA VAL A 143 -9.83 -6.61 12.87
C VAL A 143 -9.38 -7.94 13.45
N GLY A 144 -9.10 -8.93 12.61
CA GLY A 144 -8.61 -10.25 13.03
C GLY A 144 -7.10 -10.36 13.15
N GLU A 145 -6.36 -9.31 12.79
CA GLU A 145 -4.91 -9.33 12.80
C GLU A 145 -4.37 -8.97 14.19
N PRO A 146 -3.25 -9.55 14.62
CA PRO A 146 -2.64 -9.13 15.87
C PRO A 146 -2.15 -7.68 15.75
N GLN A 147 -2.62 -6.84 16.67
CA GLN A 147 -2.29 -5.41 16.74
C GLN A 147 -1.75 -5.02 18.11
N GLY A 148 -1.12 -3.83 18.19
CA GLY A 148 -0.83 -3.16 19.46
C GLY A 148 0.64 -3.16 19.88
N ARG A 149 0.93 -2.41 20.95
CA ARG A 149 2.30 -2.16 21.50
C ARG A 149 2.98 -3.41 22.06
N THR A 150 2.22 -4.48 22.27
CA THR A 150 2.66 -5.78 22.80
C THR A 150 2.92 -6.81 21.70
N TRP A 151 2.57 -6.51 20.44
CA TRP A 151 2.87 -7.37 19.29
C TRP A 151 4.33 -7.20 18.87
N SER A 152 5.08 -8.31 18.85
CA SER A 152 6.51 -8.33 18.49
C SER A 152 6.79 -8.72 17.04
N GLY A 153 5.75 -8.90 16.21
CA GLY A 153 5.91 -9.26 14.80
C GLY A 153 6.11 -10.76 14.55
N PRO A 154 6.10 -11.18 13.27
CA PRO A 154 6.38 -12.56 12.85
C PRO A 154 7.88 -12.93 12.89
N VAL A 155 8.78 -11.98 13.14
CA VAL A 155 10.24 -12.18 13.13
C VAL A 155 10.79 -12.04 14.54
N ARG A 156 11.17 -13.18 15.14
CA ARG A 156 12.20 -13.25 16.18
C ARG A 156 13.54 -13.51 15.52
#